data_AF-A0A9Q4CAE0-F1
#
_entry.id   AF-A0A9Q4CAE0-F1
#
_cell.length_a   1.000
_cell.length_b   1.000
_cell.length_c   1.000
_cell.angle_alpha   90.00
_cell.angle_beta   90.00
_cell.angle_gamma   90.00
#
_symmetry.space_group_name_H-M   'P 1'
#
loop_
_entity.id
_entity.type
_entity.pdbx_description
1 polymer ?
#
loop_
_entity_poly.entity_id
_entity_poly.type
_entity_poly.pdbx_seq_one_letter_code
_entity_poly.pdbx_strand_id
1 'polypeptide(L)'
;MTSQNLYLDVHIIQSVPPSCINRDDTGSPKTAFYGGVRRSRVSSQAWKRAARANFKNHLNTDELGERTLVAVNQIATKIQELRPDIEKNVATDLAVKTLTASGIKVKEPKAKKDENQKTTPVTGYLLFLSRRQITSLARLGLDSHDSGKAVTKKAAQDAVTNDRSIDIALFGRMIADAPELNSDATCQVAHALSVHPAITEFDYFTASDDNKTTDTAAAEMIGTVEFTSSTLYRYATINVPALVEQLGSLDAACRAVEAFIACFTLSMPTGKQNTFGNRTRPELIMVSFREDQPVNFVGAFEDAIRSTSGYGEKAAIKLAEHAIKDDRTYGTEPLAVRYVVSGSAATEPAKEALDEYGTSGDFREIMQFAVDSVKTRLGSQE
;
A
#
# COMPACT_ATOMS: atom_id res chain seq x y z
N MET A 1 -2.31 -11.11 -30.33
CA MET A 1 -3.35 -10.68 -29.38
C MET A 1 -3.05 -9.23 -29.07
N THR A 2 -3.87 -8.30 -29.54
CA THR A 2 -3.76 -6.89 -29.16
C THR A 2 -4.01 -6.82 -27.66
N SER A 3 -2.95 -6.57 -26.86
CA SER A 3 -3.06 -6.32 -25.42
C SER A 3 -4.01 -5.14 -25.23
N GLN A 4 -5.23 -5.41 -24.76
CA GLN A 4 -6.18 -4.36 -24.45
C GLN A 4 -5.69 -3.69 -23.16
N ASN A 5 -5.20 -2.45 -23.30
CA ASN A 5 -4.83 -1.64 -22.15
C ASN A 5 -6.08 -1.36 -21.31
N LEU A 6 -5.99 -1.53 -20.00
CA LEU A 6 -7.05 -1.14 -19.07
C LEU A 6 -6.42 -0.69 -17.76
N TYR A 7 -6.50 0.62 -17.51
CA TYR A 7 -6.00 1.27 -16.31
C TYR A 7 -7.17 1.66 -15.43
N LEU A 8 -7.10 1.24 -14.16
CA LEU A 8 -7.99 1.69 -13.09
C LEU A 8 -7.31 2.83 -12.34
N ASP A 9 -7.87 4.03 -12.45
CA ASP A 9 -7.37 5.22 -11.75
C ASP A 9 -8.27 5.53 -10.54
N VAL A 10 -7.65 5.85 -9.41
CA VAL A 10 -8.32 6.16 -8.13
C VAL A 10 -7.83 7.50 -7.60
N HIS A 11 -8.72 8.48 -7.61
CA HIS A 11 -8.50 9.83 -7.13
C HIS A 11 -9.26 10.06 -5.83
N ILE A 12 -8.61 10.64 -4.84
CA ILE A 12 -9.19 10.82 -3.50
C ILE A 12 -8.88 12.21 -2.98
N ILE A 13 -9.91 12.90 -2.47
CA ILE A 13 -9.75 14.07 -1.61
C ILE A 13 -10.11 13.67 -0.18
N GLN A 14 -9.18 13.88 0.75
CA GLN A 14 -9.37 13.51 2.15
C GLN A 14 -8.80 14.57 3.07
N SER A 15 -9.64 15.16 3.91
CA SER A 15 -9.18 16.01 5.00
C SER A 15 -8.68 15.17 6.17
N VAL A 16 -7.55 15.59 6.71
CA VAL A 16 -6.91 15.02 7.91
C VAL A 16 -6.80 16.14 8.94
N PRO A 17 -7.28 15.92 10.18
CA PRO A 17 -7.22 16.92 11.25
C PRO A 17 -5.76 17.19 11.67
N PRO A 18 -5.52 18.17 12.57
CA PRO A 18 -4.21 18.39 13.19
C PRO A 18 -3.54 17.07 13.56
N SER A 19 -2.46 16.71 12.86
CA SER A 19 -1.80 15.44 13.08
C SER A 19 -0.42 15.31 12.42
N CYS A 20 0.26 14.21 12.76
CA CYS A 20 1.56 13.82 12.22
C CYS A 20 1.54 12.35 11.71
N ILE A 21 0.66 12.09 10.72
CA ILE A 21 0.44 10.73 10.16
C ILE A 21 1.68 10.14 9.48
N ASN A 22 2.59 10.98 8.97
CA ASN A 22 3.85 10.56 8.37
C ASN A 22 4.95 11.60 8.60
N ARG A 23 6.01 11.17 9.29
CA ARG A 23 7.13 12.02 9.71
C ARG A 23 8.48 11.58 9.14
N ASP A 24 9.42 12.50 9.10
CA ASP A 24 10.83 12.26 8.81
C ASP A 24 11.60 11.77 10.05
N ASP A 25 12.92 11.74 9.95
CA ASP A 25 13.85 11.31 10.99
C ASP A 25 13.97 12.30 12.15
N THR A 26 13.66 13.59 11.95
CA THR A 26 13.60 14.59 13.03
C THR A 26 12.26 14.58 13.77
N GLY A 27 11.27 13.85 13.25
CA GLY A 27 9.95 13.72 13.85
C GLY A 27 8.93 14.71 13.29
N SER A 28 9.32 15.53 12.31
CA SER A 28 8.50 16.55 11.66
C SER A 28 7.58 15.94 10.59
N PRO A 29 6.35 16.46 10.40
CA PRO A 29 5.51 16.07 9.29
C PRO A 29 6.24 16.25 7.95
N LYS A 30 6.20 15.22 7.10
CA LYS A 30 6.86 15.31 5.79
C LYS A 30 6.19 16.38 4.93
N THR A 31 7.00 17.16 4.24
CA THR A 31 6.54 18.17 3.28
C THR A 31 7.16 17.97 1.89
N ALA A 32 6.68 18.72 0.91
CA ALA A 32 7.29 18.88 -0.42
C ALA A 32 6.90 20.24 -1.03
N PHE A 33 7.70 20.75 -1.96
CA PHE A 33 7.32 21.93 -2.75
C PHE A 33 6.54 21.51 -3.99
N TYR A 34 5.41 22.17 -4.24
CA TYR A 34 4.61 21.99 -5.46
C TYR A 34 3.82 23.27 -5.77
N GLY A 35 3.94 23.75 -7.01
CA GLY A 35 3.33 25.01 -7.44
C GLY A 35 3.82 26.23 -6.64
N GLY A 36 5.13 26.29 -6.38
CA GLY A 36 5.76 27.42 -5.68
C GLY A 36 5.51 27.51 -4.17
N VAL A 37 4.75 26.59 -3.57
CA VAL A 37 4.46 26.60 -2.12
C VAL A 37 4.80 25.25 -1.46
N ARG A 38 5.06 25.28 -0.16
CA ARG A 38 5.23 24.06 0.66
C ARG A 38 3.88 23.38 0.87
N ARG A 39 3.82 22.07 0.65
CA ARG A 39 2.66 21.19 0.84
C ARG A 39 2.96 20.15 1.90
N SER A 40 1.93 19.71 2.61
CA SER A 40 2.01 18.50 3.44
C SER A 40 2.13 17.32 2.49
N ARG A 41 2.98 16.36 2.83
CA ARG A 41 3.23 15.19 2.01
C ARG A 41 3.09 13.93 2.85
N VAL A 42 2.24 13.02 2.40
CA VAL A 42 2.22 11.65 2.92
C VAL A 42 2.87 10.75 1.90
N SER A 43 3.89 10.03 2.33
CA SER A 43 4.68 9.20 1.44
C SER A 43 3.89 8.00 0.90
N SER A 44 4.12 7.64 -0.37
CA SER A 44 3.41 6.54 -1.02
C SER A 44 3.61 5.22 -0.26
N GLN A 45 4.78 4.98 0.32
CA GLN A 45 5.06 3.83 1.17
C GLN A 45 4.23 3.77 2.44
N ALA A 46 3.88 4.91 3.03
CA ALA A 46 3.03 4.96 4.22
C ALA A 46 1.61 4.48 3.88
N TRP A 47 1.09 4.94 2.74
CA TRP A 47 -0.21 4.53 2.21
C TRP A 47 -0.23 3.08 1.72
N LYS A 48 0.79 2.66 0.97
CA LYS A 48 0.93 1.24 0.56
C LYS A 48 0.99 0.31 1.76
N ARG A 49 1.74 0.67 2.81
CA ARG A 49 1.78 -0.13 4.05
C ARG A 49 0.41 -0.18 4.74
N ALA A 50 -0.28 0.95 4.84
CA ALA A 50 -1.60 1.02 5.46
C ALA A 50 -2.65 0.18 4.70
N ALA A 51 -2.67 0.28 3.38
CA ALA A 51 -3.56 -0.51 2.53
C ALA A 51 -3.24 -2.01 2.64
N ARG A 52 -1.96 -2.38 2.45
CA ARG A 52 -1.52 -3.78 2.51
C ARG A 52 -1.83 -4.45 3.86
N ALA A 53 -1.67 -3.72 4.97
CA ALA A 53 -1.98 -4.25 6.29
C ALA A 53 -3.48 -4.55 6.50
N ASN A 54 -4.36 -3.88 5.74
CA ASN A 54 -5.81 -4.08 5.79
C ASN A 54 -6.30 -5.14 4.81
N PHE A 55 -5.51 -5.57 3.82
CA PHE A 55 -5.93 -6.61 2.88
C PHE A 55 -6.42 -7.90 3.56
N LYS A 56 -5.85 -8.27 4.71
CA LYS A 56 -6.29 -9.44 5.49
C LYS A 56 -7.75 -9.39 5.99
N ASN A 57 -8.37 -8.21 5.97
CA ASN A 57 -9.78 -8.03 6.35
C ASN A 57 -10.73 -8.26 5.16
N HIS A 58 -10.19 -8.35 3.94
CA HIS A 58 -10.95 -8.46 2.68
C HIS A 58 -10.54 -9.68 1.84
N LEU A 59 -9.36 -10.23 2.06
CA LEU A 59 -8.78 -11.33 1.29
C LEU A 59 -8.34 -12.46 2.22
N ASN A 60 -8.27 -13.68 1.69
CA ASN A 60 -7.69 -14.79 2.42
C ASN A 60 -6.20 -14.50 2.67
N THR A 61 -5.73 -14.75 3.89
CA THR A 61 -4.33 -14.55 4.27
C THR A 61 -3.35 -15.33 3.39
N ASP A 62 -3.74 -16.49 2.86
CA ASP A 62 -2.91 -17.30 1.97
C ASP A 62 -2.60 -16.61 0.64
N GLU A 63 -3.44 -15.66 0.22
CA GLU A 63 -3.27 -14.87 -1.00
C GLU A 63 -2.39 -13.63 -0.79
N LEU A 64 -1.87 -13.46 0.43
CA LEU A 64 -1.05 -12.32 0.84
C LEU A 64 0.39 -12.76 1.12
N GLY A 65 1.30 -11.81 1.01
CA GLY A 65 2.71 -12.00 1.29
C GLY A 65 3.13 -11.44 2.65
N GLU A 66 4.33 -11.80 3.04
CA GLU A 66 4.99 -11.34 4.25
C GLU A 66 6.35 -10.76 3.91
N ARG A 67 6.64 -9.58 4.49
CA ARG A 67 7.95 -8.94 4.36
C ARG A 67 8.72 -9.13 5.65
N THR A 68 9.82 -9.90 5.61
CA THR A 68 10.50 -10.35 6.81
C THR A 68 12.01 -10.56 6.60
N LEU A 69 12.79 -10.46 7.69
CA LEU A 69 14.18 -10.91 7.75
C LEU A 69 14.27 -12.38 8.19
N VAL A 70 13.23 -12.92 8.83
CA VAL A 70 13.22 -14.26 9.42
C VAL A 70 12.54 -15.27 8.48
N ALA A 71 12.77 -15.16 7.17
CA ALA A 71 12.14 -16.03 6.16
C ALA A 71 12.48 -17.51 6.39
N VAL A 72 13.70 -17.82 6.85
CA VAL A 72 14.12 -19.17 7.25
C VAL A 72 13.19 -19.71 8.34
N ASN A 73 12.89 -18.91 9.37
CA ASN A 73 11.98 -19.33 10.43
C ASN A 73 10.56 -19.56 9.91
N GLN A 74 10.06 -18.72 9.01
CA GLN A 74 8.72 -18.89 8.43
C GLN A 74 8.61 -20.20 7.63
N ILE A 75 9.62 -20.54 6.84
CA ILE A 75 9.65 -21.80 6.08
C ILE A 75 9.81 -22.99 7.03
N ALA A 76 10.69 -22.90 8.03
CA ALA A 76 10.89 -23.98 9.01
C ALA A 76 9.61 -24.25 9.81
N THR A 77 8.91 -23.22 10.27
CA THR A 77 7.59 -23.36 10.93
C THR A 77 6.60 -24.04 9.98
N LYS A 78 6.54 -23.62 8.72
CA LYS A 78 5.64 -24.25 7.73
C LYS A 78 5.99 -25.72 7.46
N ILE A 79 7.28 -26.09 7.47
CA ILE A 79 7.71 -27.49 7.39
C ILE A 79 7.16 -28.29 8.58
N GLN A 80 7.29 -27.78 9.80
CA GLN A 80 6.81 -28.47 11.00
C GLN A 80 5.27 -28.54 11.06
N GLU A 81 4.56 -27.55 10.54
CA GLU A 81 3.11 -27.61 10.37
C GLU A 81 2.68 -28.72 9.40
N LEU A 82 3.42 -28.91 8.32
CA LEU A 82 3.14 -29.96 7.32
C LEU A 82 3.58 -31.35 7.80
N ARG A 83 4.68 -31.43 8.56
CA ARG A 83 5.30 -32.66 9.06
C ARG A 83 5.79 -32.46 10.50
N PRO A 84 4.91 -32.69 11.50
CA PRO A 84 5.26 -32.49 12.92
C PRO A 84 6.35 -33.42 13.45
N ASP A 85 6.65 -34.50 12.73
CA ASP A 85 7.71 -35.47 13.02
C ASP A 85 9.12 -34.92 12.73
N ILE A 86 9.23 -33.84 11.95
CA ILE A 86 10.52 -33.22 11.63
C ILE A 86 10.97 -32.32 12.78
N GLU A 87 12.14 -32.63 13.34
CA GLU A 87 12.78 -31.81 14.37
C GLU A 87 13.08 -30.39 13.87
N LYS A 88 12.96 -29.41 14.77
CA LYS A 88 13.13 -27.98 14.46
C LYS A 88 14.46 -27.65 13.79
N ASN A 89 15.55 -28.29 14.21
CA ASN A 89 16.88 -28.06 13.63
C ASN A 89 16.93 -28.56 12.19
N VAL A 90 16.35 -29.74 11.92
CA VAL A 90 16.26 -30.31 10.57
C VAL A 90 15.39 -29.41 9.68
N ALA A 91 14.23 -28.96 10.17
CA ALA A 91 13.37 -28.02 9.44
C ALA A 91 14.09 -26.70 9.10
N THR A 92 14.91 -26.20 10.03
CA THR A 92 15.73 -24.99 9.82
C THR A 92 16.77 -25.22 8.71
N ASP A 93 17.48 -26.36 8.74
CA ASP A 93 18.47 -26.70 7.71
C ASP A 93 17.84 -26.86 6.33
N LEU A 94 16.64 -27.46 6.25
CA LEU A 94 15.87 -27.58 5.01
C LEU A 94 15.42 -26.20 4.48
N ALA A 95 14.99 -25.31 5.36
CA ALA A 95 14.64 -23.93 5.01
C ALA A 95 15.86 -23.14 4.48
N VAL A 96 17.03 -23.30 5.11
CA VAL A 96 18.28 -22.68 4.62
C VAL A 96 18.67 -23.24 3.26
N LYS A 97 18.59 -24.56 3.07
CA LYS A 97 18.92 -25.22 1.79
C LYS A 97 18.03 -24.72 0.65
N THR A 98 16.72 -24.67 0.85
CA THR A 98 15.76 -24.24 -0.18
C THR A 98 15.91 -22.75 -0.54
N LEU A 99 16.08 -21.88 0.46
CA LEU A 99 16.34 -20.45 0.20
C LEU A 99 17.68 -20.22 -0.51
N THR A 100 18.75 -20.87 -0.05
CA THR A 100 20.07 -20.69 -0.66
C THR A 100 20.10 -21.22 -2.10
N ALA A 101 19.40 -22.33 -2.36
CA ALA A 101 19.25 -22.87 -3.72
C ALA A 101 18.53 -21.90 -4.67
N SER A 102 17.63 -21.03 -4.16
CA SER A 102 17.00 -19.98 -4.96
C SER A 102 17.92 -18.79 -5.28
N GLY A 103 19.13 -18.74 -4.71
CA GLY A 103 20.07 -17.62 -4.88
C GLY A 103 19.96 -16.54 -3.80
N ILE A 104 19.08 -16.73 -2.79
CA ILE A 104 18.89 -15.78 -1.70
C ILE A 104 19.95 -16.00 -0.62
N LYS A 105 20.71 -14.94 -0.30
CA LYS A 105 21.74 -14.98 0.74
C LYS A 105 21.14 -15.02 2.14
N VAL A 106 21.51 -16.05 2.89
CA VAL A 106 21.22 -16.21 4.32
C VAL A 106 22.48 -15.87 5.12
N LYS A 107 22.31 -15.27 6.30
CA LYS A 107 23.36 -14.93 7.25
C LYS A 107 23.03 -15.53 8.61
N GLU A 108 24.06 -15.97 9.32
CA GLU A 108 23.92 -16.28 10.74
C GLU A 108 23.85 -14.98 11.54
N PRO A 109 22.94 -14.86 12.52
CA PRO A 109 22.92 -13.70 13.42
C PRO A 109 24.24 -13.65 14.20
N LYS A 110 24.81 -12.46 14.39
CA LYS A 110 25.92 -12.30 15.34
C LYS A 110 25.40 -12.70 16.71
N ALA A 111 25.96 -13.74 17.32
CA ALA A 111 25.62 -14.15 18.67
C ALA A 111 25.75 -12.93 19.60
N LYS A 112 24.70 -12.61 20.37
CA LYS A 112 24.84 -11.72 21.52
C LYS A 112 25.73 -12.46 22.53
N LYS A 113 26.65 -11.73 23.16
CA LYS A 113 27.74 -12.28 23.99
C LYS A 113 27.30 -13.17 25.18
N ASP A 114 26.01 -13.31 25.47
CA ASP A 114 25.51 -13.96 26.69
C ASP A 114 24.50 -15.11 26.50
N GLU A 115 24.22 -15.59 25.28
CA GLU A 115 23.31 -16.74 25.12
C GLU A 115 23.90 -17.84 24.23
N ASN A 116 24.07 -19.02 24.83
CA ASN A 116 24.47 -20.28 24.17
C ASN A 116 23.34 -20.88 23.31
N GLN A 117 22.45 -20.03 22.75
CA GLN A 117 21.38 -20.45 21.84
C GLN A 117 21.87 -20.36 20.41
N LYS A 118 21.80 -21.49 19.67
CA LYS A 118 21.86 -21.48 18.19
C LYS A 118 20.77 -20.55 17.68
N THR A 119 21.15 -19.38 17.19
CA THR A 119 20.20 -18.42 16.65
C THR A 119 19.81 -18.81 15.23
N THR A 120 18.50 -18.80 14.93
CA THR A 120 18.00 -19.16 13.60
C THR A 120 18.59 -18.23 12.54
N PRO A 121 19.14 -18.75 11.43
CA PRO A 121 19.64 -17.93 10.33
C PRO A 121 18.58 -16.96 9.78
N VAL A 122 19.02 -15.79 9.31
CA VAL A 122 18.15 -14.73 8.78
C VAL A 122 18.58 -14.33 7.37
N THR A 123 17.69 -13.78 6.57
CA THR A 123 18.06 -13.25 5.25
C THR A 123 18.88 -11.97 5.40
N GLY A 124 19.80 -11.72 4.45
CA GLY A 124 20.65 -10.53 4.48
C GLY A 124 19.93 -9.20 4.29
N TYR A 125 18.66 -9.24 3.87
CA TYR A 125 17.78 -8.11 3.57
C TYR A 125 16.31 -8.54 3.76
N LEU A 126 15.41 -7.56 3.84
CA LEU A 126 13.96 -7.80 3.94
C LEU A 126 13.47 -8.51 2.69
N LEU A 127 13.08 -9.77 2.84
CA LEU A 127 12.52 -10.56 1.76
C LEU A 127 10.99 -10.46 1.79
N PHE A 128 10.37 -10.35 0.61
CA PHE A 128 8.91 -10.33 0.47
C PHE A 128 8.47 -11.61 -0.23
N LEU A 129 7.82 -12.53 0.48
CA LEU A 129 7.37 -13.82 -0.08
C LEU A 129 5.86 -13.98 0.09
N SER A 130 5.20 -14.55 -0.91
CA SER A 130 3.82 -15.03 -0.76
C SER A 130 3.78 -16.14 0.30
N ARG A 131 2.69 -16.27 1.06
CA ARG A 131 2.50 -17.44 1.92
C ARG A 131 2.48 -18.76 1.14
N ARG A 132 1.94 -18.75 -0.09
CA ARG A 132 1.99 -19.89 -1.02
C ARG A 132 3.41 -20.24 -1.46
N GLN A 133 4.28 -19.26 -1.65
CA GLN A 133 5.71 -19.46 -1.97
C GLN A 133 6.46 -20.04 -0.77
N ILE A 134 6.16 -19.59 0.46
CA ILE A 134 6.70 -20.16 1.69
C ILE A 134 6.30 -21.65 1.80
N THR A 135 5.04 -21.99 1.54
CA THR A 135 4.56 -23.37 1.51
C THR A 135 5.23 -24.20 0.41
N SER A 136 5.47 -23.62 -0.77
CA SER A 136 6.15 -24.30 -1.87
C SER A 136 7.62 -24.60 -1.55
N LEU A 137 8.32 -23.65 -0.93
CA LEU A 137 9.68 -23.86 -0.41
C LEU A 137 9.71 -24.93 0.69
N ALA A 138 8.73 -24.93 1.59
CA ALA A 138 8.63 -25.93 2.65
C ALA A 138 8.44 -27.34 2.07
N ARG A 139 7.53 -27.51 1.10
CA ARG A 139 7.32 -28.78 0.39
C ARG A 139 8.56 -29.24 -0.35
N LEU A 140 9.24 -28.34 -1.05
CA LEU A 140 10.49 -28.64 -1.75
C LEU A 140 11.60 -29.11 -0.79
N GLY A 141 11.65 -28.55 0.42
CA GLY A 141 12.54 -28.99 1.48
C GLY A 141 12.22 -30.40 1.97
N LEU A 142 10.93 -30.70 2.17
CA LEU A 142 10.45 -32.04 2.56
C LEU A 142 10.72 -33.09 1.47
N ASP A 143 10.44 -32.78 0.20
CA ASP A 143 10.69 -33.68 -0.92
C ASP A 143 12.20 -34.01 -1.04
N SER A 144 13.07 -33.02 -0.81
CA SER A 144 14.51 -33.21 -0.76
C SER A 144 14.94 -34.09 0.41
N HIS A 145 14.29 -33.95 1.56
CA HIS A 145 14.54 -34.78 2.74
C HIS A 145 14.14 -36.23 2.53
N ASP A 146 12.92 -36.47 2.04
CA ASP A 146 12.34 -37.80 1.86
C ASP A 146 13.02 -38.57 0.71
N SER A 147 13.39 -37.88 -0.38
CA SER A 147 14.05 -38.51 -1.53
C SER A 147 15.58 -38.60 -1.43
N GLY A 148 16.19 -37.88 -0.49
CA GLY A 148 17.64 -37.71 -0.38
C GLY A 148 18.28 -36.91 -1.53
N LYS A 149 17.49 -36.39 -2.49
CA LYS A 149 17.99 -35.62 -3.63
C LYS A 149 18.17 -34.15 -3.24
N ALA A 150 19.23 -33.52 -3.75
CA ALA A 150 19.46 -32.10 -3.53
C ALA A 150 18.40 -31.22 -4.21
N VAL A 151 18.04 -30.11 -3.55
CA VAL A 151 17.17 -29.08 -4.13
C VAL A 151 17.87 -28.43 -5.33
N THR A 152 17.26 -28.50 -6.50
CA THR A 152 17.81 -27.85 -7.70
C THR A 152 17.55 -26.35 -7.69
N LYS A 153 18.47 -25.57 -8.28
CA LYS A 153 18.32 -24.11 -8.41
C LYS A 153 16.99 -23.73 -9.10
N LYS A 154 16.65 -24.42 -10.19
CA LYS A 154 15.42 -24.17 -10.95
C LYS A 154 14.17 -24.40 -10.10
N ALA A 155 14.06 -25.54 -9.42
CA ALA A 155 12.89 -25.83 -8.57
C ALA A 155 12.74 -24.81 -7.43
N ALA A 156 13.84 -24.37 -6.84
CA ALA A 156 13.82 -23.34 -5.80
C ALA A 156 13.41 -21.96 -6.34
N GLN A 157 13.89 -21.58 -7.53
CA GLN A 157 13.48 -20.35 -8.20
C GLN A 157 12.01 -20.39 -8.60
N ASP A 158 11.52 -21.51 -9.14
CA ASP A 158 10.12 -21.72 -9.50
C ASP A 158 9.22 -21.60 -8.26
N ALA A 159 9.63 -22.18 -7.12
CA ALA A 159 8.91 -22.07 -5.85
C ALA A 159 8.81 -20.63 -5.30
N VAL A 160 9.73 -19.73 -5.68
CA VAL A 160 9.72 -18.30 -5.30
C VAL A 160 9.04 -17.43 -6.36
N THR A 161 8.90 -17.92 -7.59
CA THR A 161 8.39 -17.14 -8.72
C THR A 161 6.91 -17.39 -8.97
N ASN A 162 6.47 -18.65 -8.84
CA ASN A 162 5.08 -19.04 -9.03
C ASN A 162 4.20 -18.66 -7.84
N ASP A 163 2.87 -18.71 -8.01
CA ASP A 163 1.88 -18.42 -6.96
C ASP A 163 2.11 -17.09 -6.23
N ARG A 164 2.24 -15.99 -7.00
CA ARG A 164 2.41 -14.64 -6.45
C ARG A 164 1.19 -14.23 -5.64
N SER A 165 1.43 -13.58 -4.50
CA SER A 165 0.38 -12.98 -3.69
C SER A 165 -0.09 -11.68 -4.31
N ILE A 166 -1.33 -11.29 -3.97
CA ILE A 166 -1.97 -10.07 -4.47
C ILE A 166 -1.12 -8.83 -4.16
N ASP A 167 -0.53 -8.76 -2.97
CA ASP A 167 0.30 -7.62 -2.56
C ASP A 167 1.69 -7.59 -3.23
N ILE A 168 2.25 -8.73 -3.63
CA ILE A 168 3.46 -8.77 -4.47
C ILE A 168 3.11 -8.37 -5.90
N ALA A 169 1.98 -8.84 -6.45
CA ALA A 169 1.57 -8.48 -7.80
C ALA A 169 1.29 -6.96 -7.91
N LEU A 170 0.56 -6.39 -6.94
CA LEU A 170 0.28 -4.97 -6.91
C LEU A 170 1.55 -4.12 -6.71
N PHE A 171 2.39 -4.46 -5.73
CA PHE A 171 3.46 -3.54 -5.29
C PHE A 171 4.88 -3.93 -5.69
N GLY A 172 5.03 -5.06 -6.37
CA GLY A 172 6.30 -5.59 -6.83
C GLY A 172 7.20 -6.12 -5.71
N ARG A 173 8.33 -6.68 -6.14
CA ARG A 173 9.39 -7.22 -5.29
C ARG A 173 10.75 -7.04 -5.98
N MET A 174 11.72 -6.58 -5.20
CA MET A 174 13.11 -6.45 -5.63
C MET A 174 14.02 -7.29 -4.72
N ILE A 175 14.87 -8.12 -5.33
CA ILE A 175 15.85 -9.01 -4.72
C ILE A 175 17.17 -8.80 -5.46
N ALA A 176 18.10 -8.06 -4.85
CA ALA A 176 19.34 -7.65 -5.52
C ALA A 176 20.27 -8.83 -5.87
N ASP A 177 20.31 -9.86 -5.00
CA ASP A 177 21.19 -11.02 -5.19
C ASP A 177 20.64 -12.04 -6.21
N ALA A 178 19.35 -11.98 -6.54
CA ALA A 178 18.69 -12.87 -7.49
C ALA A 178 17.65 -12.08 -8.32
N PRO A 179 18.11 -11.24 -9.28
CA PRO A 179 17.22 -10.37 -10.05
C PRO A 179 16.14 -11.11 -10.84
N GLU A 180 16.37 -12.39 -11.18
CA GLU A 180 15.41 -13.27 -11.84
C GLU A 180 14.16 -13.55 -10.98
N LEU A 181 14.22 -13.32 -9.67
CA LEU A 181 13.11 -13.47 -8.74
C LEU A 181 12.31 -12.17 -8.53
N ASN A 182 12.68 -11.10 -9.23
CA ASN A 182 11.97 -9.82 -9.16
C ASN A 182 10.56 -9.95 -9.72
N SER A 183 9.68 -9.09 -9.24
CA SER A 183 8.32 -8.94 -9.75
C SER A 183 8.07 -7.46 -9.94
N ASP A 184 7.68 -7.08 -11.15
CA ASP A 184 7.27 -5.71 -11.43
C ASP A 184 5.94 -5.40 -10.76
N ALA A 185 5.77 -4.15 -10.34
CA ALA A 185 4.53 -3.70 -9.70
C ALA A 185 3.50 -3.35 -10.78
N THR A 186 2.27 -3.85 -10.62
CA THR A 186 1.14 -3.47 -11.50
C THR A 186 0.42 -2.22 -11.01
N CYS A 187 0.67 -1.79 -9.77
CA CYS A 187 0.07 -0.62 -9.15
C CYS A 187 1.10 0.51 -8.94
N GLN A 188 0.73 1.71 -9.37
CA GLN A 188 1.47 2.94 -9.07
C GLN A 188 0.70 3.73 -8.00
N VAL A 189 1.40 4.20 -6.97
CA VAL A 189 0.81 5.00 -5.89
C VAL A 189 1.62 6.28 -5.73
N ALA A 190 0.96 7.42 -5.93
CA ALA A 190 1.60 8.73 -5.77
C ALA A 190 1.82 9.08 -4.29
N HIS A 191 2.75 10.01 -4.05
CA HIS A 191 2.75 10.73 -2.78
C HIS A 191 1.48 11.56 -2.67
N ALA A 192 0.79 11.51 -1.53
CA ALA A 192 -0.36 12.38 -1.31
C ALA A 192 0.15 13.77 -0.92
N LEU A 193 -0.41 14.82 -1.54
CA LEU A 193 -0.04 16.21 -1.29
C LEU A 193 -1.24 17.00 -0.82
N SER A 194 -1.04 18.00 0.04
CA SER A 194 -2.11 18.94 0.37
C SER A 194 -2.49 19.81 -0.83
N VAL A 195 -3.79 19.98 -1.07
CA VAL A 195 -4.35 20.83 -2.15
C VAL A 195 -4.15 22.33 -1.89
N HIS A 196 -3.78 22.68 -0.66
CA HIS A 196 -3.43 24.02 -0.20
C HIS A 196 -2.01 24.05 0.39
N PRO A 197 -1.43 25.24 0.66
CA PRO A 197 -0.14 25.34 1.35
C PRO A 197 -0.22 24.77 2.77
N ALA A 198 0.85 24.10 3.19
CA ALA A 198 0.98 23.58 4.54
C ALA A 198 1.59 24.61 5.48
N ILE A 199 1.01 24.66 6.68
CA ILE A 199 1.51 25.42 7.81
C ILE A 199 1.86 24.38 8.87
N THR A 200 3.14 24.33 9.25
CA THR A 200 3.59 23.49 10.35
C THR A 200 3.28 24.23 11.66
N GLU A 201 2.63 23.52 12.57
CA GLU A 201 2.30 23.99 13.91
C GLU A 201 3.06 23.15 14.95
N PHE A 202 3.19 23.69 16.16
CA PHE A 202 3.97 23.10 17.24
C PHE A 202 3.08 22.91 18.46
N ASP A 203 3.05 21.69 18.97
CA ASP A 203 2.43 21.33 20.24
C ASP A 203 3.51 21.23 21.32
N TYR A 204 3.46 22.13 22.31
CA TYR A 204 4.34 22.11 23.47
C TYR A 204 3.65 21.34 24.59
N PHE A 205 4.25 20.23 25.00
CA PHE A 205 3.67 19.35 26.02
C PHE A 205 4.65 19.10 27.17
N THR A 206 4.07 18.82 28.33
CA THR A 206 4.80 18.44 29.54
C THR A 206 4.36 17.07 30.02
N ALA A 207 5.23 16.38 30.76
CA ALA A 207 4.83 15.23 31.57
C ALA A 207 5.07 15.56 33.04
N SER A 208 4.02 15.41 33.85
CA SER A 208 4.05 15.55 35.30
C SER A 208 4.37 14.22 35.99
N ASP A 209 5.04 14.29 37.14
CA ASP A 209 5.17 13.16 38.05
C ASP A 209 4.14 13.31 39.18
N ASP A 210 3.24 12.32 39.28
CA ASP A 210 2.15 12.30 40.24
C ASP A 210 2.63 12.13 41.70
N ASN A 211 3.87 11.66 41.93
CA ASN A 211 4.39 11.38 43.28
C ASN A 211 5.35 12.46 43.82
N LYS A 212 5.46 13.60 43.14
CA LYS A 212 6.45 14.63 43.47
C LYS A 212 6.08 15.37 44.77
N THR A 213 7.04 15.48 45.69
CA THR A 213 6.82 15.88 47.10
C THR A 213 7.11 17.35 47.44
N THR A 214 7.37 18.23 46.47
CA THR A 214 7.69 19.65 46.71
C THR A 214 6.93 20.63 45.81
N ASP A 215 6.63 21.81 46.38
CA ASP A 215 5.79 22.92 45.89
C ASP A 215 6.35 23.68 44.65
N THR A 216 7.16 23.01 43.85
CA THR A 216 7.68 23.54 42.58
C THR A 216 7.06 22.75 41.44
N ALA A 217 6.01 23.31 40.83
CA ALA A 217 5.28 22.79 39.67
C ALA A 217 6.12 22.78 38.36
N ALA A 218 7.38 22.35 38.44
CA ALA A 218 8.26 22.22 37.29
C ALA A 218 8.06 20.84 36.64
N ALA A 219 7.70 20.84 35.36
CA ALA A 219 7.58 19.64 34.53
C ALA A 219 8.88 18.83 34.51
N GLU A 220 8.78 17.50 34.57
CA GLU A 220 9.96 16.61 34.52
C GLU A 220 10.45 16.38 33.10
N MET A 221 9.52 16.36 32.16
CA MET A 221 9.80 16.30 30.75
C MET A 221 9.04 17.42 30.05
N ILE A 222 9.75 18.12 29.18
CA ILE A 222 9.21 19.08 28.24
C ILE A 222 9.55 18.57 26.84
N GLY A 223 8.60 18.63 25.92
CA GLY A 223 8.82 18.28 24.53
C GLY A 223 7.97 19.12 23.59
N THR A 224 8.35 19.08 22.32
CA THR A 224 7.59 19.69 21.24
C THR A 224 7.29 18.64 20.18
N VAL A 225 6.06 18.61 19.67
CA VAL A 225 5.67 17.82 18.50
C VAL A 225 5.18 18.74 17.40
N GLU A 226 5.73 18.57 16.21
CA GLU A 226 5.22 19.24 15.02
C GLU A 226 4.03 18.49 14.42
N PHE A 227 3.03 19.23 13.97
CA PHE A 227 1.85 18.69 13.29
C PHE A 227 1.37 19.61 12.16
N THR A 228 0.50 19.07 11.31
CA THR A 228 -0.16 19.82 10.23
C THR A 228 -1.63 19.41 10.13
N SER A 229 -2.48 20.32 9.67
CA SER A 229 -3.84 20.04 9.20
C SER A 229 -3.87 20.09 7.68
N SER A 230 -4.51 19.13 7.01
CA SER A 230 -4.39 19.06 5.54
C SER A 230 -5.56 18.39 4.84
N THR A 231 -6.05 19.02 3.77
CA THR A 231 -6.86 18.35 2.75
C THR A 231 -5.93 17.80 1.68
N LEU A 232 -5.81 16.47 1.65
CA LEU A 232 -4.88 15.73 0.80
C LEU A 232 -5.55 15.28 -0.49
N TYR A 233 -4.86 15.48 -1.61
CA TYR A 233 -5.12 14.75 -2.85
C TYR A 233 -4.25 13.48 -2.88
N ARG A 234 -4.88 12.35 -3.18
CA ARG A 234 -4.24 11.04 -3.27
C ARG A 234 -4.57 10.42 -4.62
N TYR A 235 -3.60 9.73 -5.20
CA TYR A 235 -3.74 9.08 -6.50
C TYR A 235 -3.09 7.71 -6.49
N ALA A 236 -3.75 6.74 -7.11
CA ALA A 236 -3.17 5.47 -7.50
C ALA A 236 -3.77 4.97 -8.81
N THR A 237 -3.00 4.17 -9.54
CA THR A 237 -3.47 3.48 -10.74
C THR A 237 -3.08 2.01 -10.71
N ILE A 238 -3.87 1.13 -11.33
CA ILE A 238 -3.58 -0.29 -11.53
C ILE A 238 -3.65 -0.60 -13.02
N ASN A 239 -2.59 -1.19 -13.57
CA ASN A 239 -2.64 -1.87 -14.86
C ASN A 239 -3.32 -3.23 -14.67
N VAL A 240 -4.59 -3.31 -15.04
CA VAL A 240 -5.43 -4.49 -14.77
C VAL A 240 -4.98 -5.71 -15.60
N PRO A 241 -4.69 -5.61 -16.91
CA PRO A 241 -4.19 -6.74 -17.69
C PRO A 241 -2.91 -7.34 -17.11
N ALA A 242 -1.95 -6.49 -16.71
CA ALA A 242 -0.72 -6.96 -16.08
C ALA A 242 -0.99 -7.63 -14.72
N LEU A 243 -2.00 -7.17 -13.97
CA LEU A 243 -2.41 -7.80 -12.72
C LEU A 243 -3.02 -9.19 -12.96
N VAL A 244 -3.86 -9.34 -14.00
CA VAL A 244 -4.42 -10.64 -14.40
C VAL A 244 -3.30 -11.60 -14.80
N GLU A 245 -2.34 -11.15 -15.62
CA GLU A 245 -1.20 -11.96 -16.04
C GLU A 245 -0.37 -12.43 -14.83
N GLN A 246 -0.03 -11.54 -13.91
CA GLN A 246 0.79 -11.87 -12.74
C GLN A 246 0.10 -12.82 -11.75
N LEU A 247 -1.22 -12.72 -11.62
CA LEU A 247 -2.03 -13.60 -10.76
C LEU A 247 -2.47 -14.89 -11.46
N GLY A 248 -2.42 -14.93 -12.79
CA GLY A 248 -2.88 -16.05 -13.61
C GLY A 248 -4.39 -16.31 -13.53
N SER A 249 -5.18 -15.35 -13.05
CA SER A 249 -6.62 -15.52 -12.84
C SER A 249 -7.35 -14.16 -12.86
N LEU A 250 -8.38 -14.07 -13.71
CA LEU A 250 -9.27 -12.91 -13.77
C LEU A 250 -10.03 -12.72 -12.45
N ASP A 251 -10.51 -13.80 -11.84
CA ASP A 251 -11.21 -13.74 -10.54
C ASP A 251 -10.29 -13.21 -9.42
N ALA A 252 -9.05 -13.69 -9.35
CA ALA A 252 -8.08 -13.17 -8.39
C ALA A 252 -7.79 -11.68 -8.61
N ALA A 253 -7.72 -11.23 -9.86
CA ALA A 253 -7.54 -9.82 -10.19
C ALA A 253 -8.76 -8.97 -9.80
N CYS A 254 -9.99 -9.46 -10.00
CA CYS A 254 -11.21 -8.78 -9.54
C CYS A 254 -11.20 -8.60 -8.01
N ARG A 255 -10.90 -9.67 -7.26
CA ARG A 255 -10.81 -9.61 -5.80
C ARG A 255 -9.67 -8.69 -5.34
N ALA A 256 -8.55 -8.67 -6.05
CA ALA A 256 -7.45 -7.74 -5.80
C ALA A 256 -7.85 -6.28 -6.01
N VAL A 257 -8.57 -5.96 -7.10
CA VAL A 257 -9.07 -4.62 -7.42
C VAL A 257 -10.07 -4.15 -6.35
N GLU A 258 -11.03 -4.99 -5.99
CA GLU A 258 -12.03 -4.68 -4.96
C GLU A 258 -11.36 -4.41 -3.61
N ALA A 259 -10.49 -5.32 -3.16
CA ALA A 259 -9.74 -5.16 -1.92
C ALA A 259 -8.80 -3.95 -1.95
N PHE A 260 -8.22 -3.63 -3.11
CA PHE A 260 -7.40 -2.44 -3.27
C PHE A 260 -8.21 -1.16 -3.10
N ILE A 261 -9.35 -1.01 -3.77
CA ILE A 261 -10.22 0.17 -3.62
C ILE A 261 -10.66 0.29 -2.16
N ALA A 262 -11.13 -0.79 -1.55
CA ALA A 262 -11.55 -0.79 -0.14
C ALA A 262 -10.42 -0.35 0.81
N CYS A 263 -9.26 -0.99 0.73
CA CYS A 263 -8.16 -0.76 1.65
C CYS A 263 -7.42 0.54 1.36
N PHE A 264 -7.21 0.90 0.10
CA PHE A 264 -6.56 2.16 -0.24
C PHE A 264 -7.44 3.33 0.24
N THR A 265 -8.73 3.35 -0.06
CA THR A 265 -9.60 4.46 0.32
C THR A 265 -9.78 4.62 1.84
N LEU A 266 -10.01 3.52 2.57
CA LEU A 266 -10.44 3.58 3.99
C LEU A 266 -9.34 3.32 5.03
N SER A 267 -8.16 2.82 4.63
CA SER A 267 -7.03 2.74 5.57
C SER A 267 -6.44 4.12 5.86
N MET A 268 -5.53 4.22 6.84
CA MET A 268 -4.72 5.41 7.09
C MET A 268 -3.37 5.02 7.69
N PRO A 269 -2.28 5.78 7.45
CA PRO A 269 -1.04 5.62 8.18
C PRO A 269 -1.24 5.81 9.69
N THR A 270 -0.58 4.97 10.50
CA THR A 270 -0.77 4.92 11.96
C THR A 270 0.18 5.86 12.73
N GLY A 271 0.87 6.78 12.04
CA GLY A 271 1.84 7.68 12.66
C GLY A 271 1.16 8.61 13.67
N LYS A 272 1.61 8.56 14.93
CA LYS A 272 1.08 9.38 16.05
C LYS A 272 -0.46 9.31 16.19
N GLN A 273 -1.09 8.23 15.68
CA GLN A 273 -2.54 8.09 15.61
C GLN A 273 -3.20 8.17 17.00
N ASN A 274 -2.63 7.50 18.00
CA ASN A 274 -3.21 7.48 19.35
C ASN A 274 -3.11 8.85 20.06
N THR A 275 -2.11 9.66 19.72
CA THR A 275 -1.93 10.99 20.32
C THR A 275 -2.88 12.01 19.69
N PHE A 276 -3.18 11.91 18.39
CA PHE A 276 -3.98 12.92 17.67
C PHE A 276 -5.41 12.48 17.33
N GLY A 277 -5.79 11.21 17.50
CA GLY A 277 -7.15 10.75 17.17
C GLY A 277 -7.55 10.99 15.70
N ASN A 278 -6.60 10.82 14.77
CA ASN A 278 -6.64 11.42 13.44
C ASN A 278 -7.27 10.57 12.31
N ARG A 279 -8.14 9.60 12.64
CA ARG A 279 -8.78 8.77 11.60
C ARG A 279 -9.92 9.52 10.94
N THR A 280 -9.90 9.62 9.61
CA THR A 280 -10.97 10.22 8.80
C THR A 280 -11.36 9.33 7.63
N ARG A 281 -12.53 9.62 7.03
CA ARG A 281 -12.94 9.06 5.74
C ARG A 281 -12.67 10.06 4.62
N PRO A 282 -12.44 9.60 3.38
CA PRO A 282 -12.41 10.49 2.22
C PRO A 282 -13.70 11.27 2.02
N GLU A 283 -13.55 12.50 1.55
CA GLU A 283 -14.65 13.39 1.18
C GLU A 283 -15.01 13.28 -0.30
N LEU A 284 -14.04 12.90 -1.16
CA LEU A 284 -14.28 12.50 -2.54
C LEU A 284 -13.48 11.24 -2.83
N ILE A 285 -14.13 10.26 -3.45
CA ILE A 285 -13.51 9.11 -4.11
C ILE A 285 -14.02 9.12 -5.54
N MET A 286 -13.12 9.20 -6.52
CA MET A 286 -13.43 9.13 -7.94
C MET A 286 -12.61 8.01 -8.56
N VAL A 287 -13.29 7.10 -9.25
CA VAL A 287 -12.71 5.93 -9.89
C VAL A 287 -13.02 5.98 -11.38
N SER A 288 -12.00 5.81 -12.21
CA SER A 288 -12.15 5.81 -13.68
C SER A 288 -11.39 4.67 -14.31
N PHE A 289 -11.92 4.18 -15.45
CA PHE A 289 -11.23 3.23 -16.31
C PHE A 289 -10.80 3.87 -17.62
N ARG A 290 -9.57 3.58 -18.05
CA ARG A 290 -8.96 4.16 -19.25
C ARG A 290 -8.29 3.09 -20.10
N GLU A 291 -8.37 3.19 -21.43
CA GLU A 291 -7.68 2.28 -22.37
C GLU A 291 -6.47 2.94 -23.05
N ASP A 292 -6.28 4.24 -22.88
CA ASP A 292 -5.15 5.00 -23.38
C ASP A 292 -3.96 4.90 -22.42
N GLN A 293 -3.99 5.67 -21.34
CA GLN A 293 -2.93 5.79 -20.34
C GLN A 293 -3.52 6.13 -18.96
N PRO A 294 -2.82 5.80 -17.86
CA PRO A 294 -3.23 6.27 -16.54
C PRO A 294 -2.96 7.76 -16.39
N VAL A 295 -3.91 8.53 -15.86
CA VAL A 295 -3.80 10.00 -15.76
C VAL A 295 -3.89 10.47 -14.31
N ASN A 296 -2.86 11.18 -13.84
CA ASN A 296 -2.84 11.77 -12.52
C ASN A 296 -3.19 13.27 -12.57
N PHE A 297 -4.37 13.63 -12.05
CA PHE A 297 -4.87 15.01 -11.99
C PHE A 297 -4.25 15.90 -10.91
N VAL A 298 -3.01 15.64 -10.50
CA VAL A 298 -2.29 16.51 -9.53
C VAL A 298 -2.17 17.95 -10.02
N GLY A 299 -2.17 18.16 -11.36
CA GLY A 299 -2.15 19.47 -12.00
C GLY A 299 -3.32 20.37 -11.60
N ALA A 300 -4.45 19.81 -11.19
CA ALA A 300 -5.59 20.56 -10.62
C ALA A 300 -5.19 21.41 -9.40
N PHE A 301 -4.10 21.03 -8.72
CA PHE A 301 -3.63 21.65 -7.49
C PHE A 301 -2.24 22.27 -7.61
N GLU A 302 -1.72 22.46 -8.83
CA GLU A 302 -0.50 23.24 -9.04
C GLU A 302 -0.67 24.63 -8.41
N ASP A 303 -1.68 25.38 -8.86
CA ASP A 303 -2.13 26.59 -8.17
C ASP A 303 -2.83 26.22 -6.85
N ALA A 304 -2.17 26.59 -5.75
CA ALA A 304 -2.57 26.21 -4.41
C ALA A 304 -3.93 26.79 -4.03
N ILE A 305 -4.86 25.95 -3.58
CA ILE A 305 -6.18 26.41 -3.15
C ILE A 305 -6.03 27.34 -1.94
N ARG A 306 -6.59 28.54 -2.06
CA ARG A 306 -6.76 29.50 -0.96
C ARG A 306 -8.25 29.54 -0.56
N SER A 307 -8.52 29.42 0.73
CA SER A 307 -9.88 29.41 1.24
C SER A 307 -9.95 29.87 2.69
N THR A 308 -11.11 30.41 3.07
CA THR A 308 -11.44 30.83 4.44
C THR A 308 -12.52 29.95 5.07
N SER A 309 -13.19 29.08 4.30
CA SER A 309 -14.32 28.25 4.72
C SER A 309 -14.10 26.74 4.52
N GLY A 310 -12.84 26.31 4.39
CA GLY A 310 -12.46 24.92 4.12
C GLY A 310 -12.03 24.68 2.67
N TYR A 311 -11.55 23.46 2.37
CA TYR A 311 -10.89 23.14 1.10
C TYR A 311 -11.61 22.06 0.27
N GLY A 312 -12.49 21.25 0.85
CA GLY A 312 -13.07 20.07 0.19
C GLY A 312 -13.88 20.40 -1.06
N GLU A 313 -14.87 21.30 -0.96
CA GLU A 313 -15.69 21.77 -2.09
C GLU A 313 -14.82 22.26 -3.26
N LYS A 314 -13.94 23.24 -3.00
CA LYS A 314 -13.05 23.79 -4.03
C LYS A 314 -12.12 22.75 -4.62
N ALA A 315 -11.67 21.79 -3.83
CA ALA A 315 -10.80 20.73 -4.30
C ALA A 315 -11.54 19.76 -5.22
N ALA A 316 -12.78 19.40 -4.90
CA ALA A 316 -13.63 18.57 -5.73
C ALA A 316 -13.95 19.25 -7.07
N ILE A 317 -14.37 20.51 -7.04
CA ILE A 317 -14.67 21.31 -8.24
C ILE A 317 -13.42 21.43 -9.12
N LYS A 318 -12.29 21.90 -8.58
CA LYS A 318 -11.04 22.03 -9.36
C LYS A 318 -10.58 20.70 -9.96
N LEU A 319 -10.77 19.58 -9.25
CA LEU A 319 -10.40 18.26 -9.77
C LEU A 319 -11.25 17.89 -10.98
N ALA A 320 -12.58 18.06 -10.89
CA ALA A 320 -13.51 17.76 -11.97
C ALA A 320 -13.28 18.66 -13.19
N GLU A 321 -13.20 19.97 -12.98
CA GLU A 321 -12.93 20.94 -14.06
C GLU A 321 -11.61 20.65 -14.76
N HIS A 322 -10.56 20.30 -13.99
CA HIS A 322 -9.26 19.93 -14.55
C HIS A 322 -9.36 18.65 -15.37
N ALA A 323 -10.01 17.60 -14.85
CA ALA A 323 -10.18 16.34 -15.56
C ALA A 323 -10.91 16.53 -16.90
N ILE A 324 -12.06 17.20 -16.89
CA ILE A 324 -12.86 17.51 -18.10
C ILE A 324 -12.02 18.30 -19.12
N LYS A 325 -11.31 19.33 -18.66
CA LYS A 325 -10.52 20.19 -19.54
C LYS A 325 -9.32 19.44 -20.14
N ASP A 326 -8.63 18.65 -19.33
CA ASP A 326 -7.43 17.92 -19.76
C ASP A 326 -7.80 16.87 -20.82
N ASP A 327 -8.80 16.05 -20.54
CA ASP A 327 -9.35 15.05 -21.47
C ASP A 327 -9.81 15.69 -22.78
N ARG A 328 -10.59 16.78 -22.71
CA ARG A 328 -11.01 17.54 -23.90
C ARG A 328 -9.82 18.08 -24.70
N THR A 329 -8.76 18.53 -24.02
CA THR A 329 -7.58 19.12 -24.67
C THR A 329 -6.77 18.08 -25.42
N TYR A 330 -6.62 16.88 -24.84
CA TYR A 330 -5.89 15.78 -25.47
C TYR A 330 -6.76 14.91 -26.40
N GLY A 331 -8.07 15.14 -26.43
CA GLY A 331 -9.00 14.33 -27.22
C GLY A 331 -9.11 12.90 -26.69
N THR A 332 -8.97 12.74 -25.38
CA THR A 332 -9.07 11.47 -24.67
C THR A 332 -10.26 11.50 -23.72
N GLU A 333 -10.74 10.34 -23.28
CA GLU A 333 -11.79 10.25 -22.28
C GLU A 333 -11.69 8.93 -21.52
N PRO A 334 -12.09 8.88 -20.24
CA PRO A 334 -12.28 7.62 -19.55
C PRO A 334 -13.48 6.87 -20.13
N LEU A 335 -13.38 5.55 -20.15
CA LEU A 335 -14.47 4.66 -20.54
C LEU A 335 -15.71 4.82 -19.65
N ALA A 336 -15.46 5.02 -18.36
CA ALA A 336 -16.48 5.20 -17.35
C ALA A 336 -15.86 5.81 -16.11
N VAL A 337 -16.63 6.66 -15.43
CA VAL A 337 -16.26 7.31 -14.17
C VAL A 337 -17.39 7.13 -13.16
N ARG A 338 -17.03 6.78 -11.94
CA ARG A 338 -17.91 6.80 -10.77
C ARG A 338 -17.30 7.58 -9.64
N TYR A 339 -18.12 8.31 -8.90
CA TYR A 339 -17.66 9.04 -7.73
C TYR A 339 -18.61 8.94 -6.54
N VAL A 340 -18.03 9.10 -5.35
CA VAL A 340 -18.72 9.23 -4.07
C VAL A 340 -18.24 10.53 -3.42
N VAL A 341 -19.16 11.35 -2.96
CA VAL A 341 -18.86 12.56 -2.17
C VAL A 341 -19.48 12.51 -0.79
N SER A 342 -18.77 13.07 0.19
CA SER A 342 -19.25 13.27 1.57
C SER A 342 -18.57 14.49 2.20
N GLY A 343 -19.03 14.88 3.39
CA GLY A 343 -18.38 15.95 4.16
C GLY A 343 -18.38 17.29 3.41
N SER A 344 -17.25 18.00 3.43
CA SER A 344 -17.15 19.35 2.86
C SER A 344 -17.07 19.38 1.33
N ALA A 345 -16.94 18.21 0.67
CA ALA A 345 -17.04 18.08 -0.79
C ALA A 345 -18.46 17.73 -1.27
N ALA A 346 -19.41 17.44 -0.38
CA ALA A 346 -20.78 17.05 -0.75
C ALA A 346 -21.74 18.25 -0.89
N THR A 347 -21.26 19.34 -1.46
CA THR A 347 -22.06 20.54 -1.73
C THR A 347 -22.65 20.49 -3.14
N GLU A 348 -23.74 21.21 -3.39
CA GLU A 348 -24.37 21.22 -4.72
C GLU A 348 -23.42 21.69 -5.82
N PRO A 349 -22.63 22.77 -5.67
CA PRO A 349 -21.67 23.17 -6.71
C PRO A 349 -20.61 22.11 -7.01
N ALA A 350 -20.16 21.37 -5.99
CA ALA A 350 -19.21 20.28 -6.18
C ALA A 350 -19.83 19.09 -6.90
N LYS A 351 -21.09 18.74 -6.59
CA LYS A 351 -21.82 17.68 -7.30
C LYS A 351 -22.08 18.05 -8.74
N GLU A 352 -22.55 19.27 -9.02
CA GLU A 352 -22.77 19.76 -10.39
C GLU A 352 -21.51 19.61 -11.24
N ALA A 353 -20.35 20.05 -10.74
CA ALA A 353 -19.08 19.91 -11.45
C ALA A 353 -18.65 18.44 -11.65
N LEU A 354 -18.91 17.56 -10.67
CA LEU A 354 -18.57 16.14 -10.76
C LEU A 354 -19.50 15.35 -11.68
N ASP A 355 -20.79 15.70 -11.71
CA ASP A 355 -21.81 15.10 -12.58
C ASP A 355 -21.52 15.37 -14.07
N GLU A 356 -20.79 16.44 -14.40
CA GLU A 356 -20.30 16.68 -15.76
C GLU A 356 -19.21 15.68 -16.21
N TYR A 357 -18.50 15.04 -15.27
CA TYR A 357 -17.38 14.14 -15.58
C TYR A 357 -17.69 12.67 -15.30
N GLY A 358 -18.55 12.37 -14.32
CA GLY A 358 -18.86 11.01 -13.91
C GLY A 358 -20.22 10.86 -13.28
N THR A 359 -20.58 9.64 -12.91
CA THR A 359 -21.87 9.36 -12.26
C THR A 359 -21.67 9.17 -10.77
N SER A 360 -22.50 9.85 -9.97
CA SER A 360 -22.52 9.63 -8.52
C SER A 360 -22.95 8.21 -8.15
N GLY A 361 -22.53 7.76 -6.97
CA GLY A 361 -22.97 6.51 -6.36
C GLY A 361 -22.57 6.44 -4.89
N ASP A 362 -22.84 5.30 -4.26
CA ASP A 362 -22.33 4.96 -2.93
C ASP A 362 -21.03 4.14 -3.00
N PHE A 363 -20.42 3.91 -1.83
CA PHE A 363 -19.14 3.20 -1.77
C PHE A 363 -19.21 1.75 -2.25
N ARG A 364 -20.35 1.07 -2.03
CA ARG A 364 -20.56 -0.30 -2.51
C ARG A 364 -20.72 -0.30 -4.03
N GLU A 365 -21.45 0.67 -4.56
CA GLU A 365 -21.63 0.84 -6.01
C GLU A 365 -20.31 1.12 -6.72
N ILE A 366 -19.38 1.90 -6.14
CA ILE A 366 -18.03 2.07 -6.69
C ILE A 366 -17.27 0.74 -6.75
N MET A 367 -17.32 -0.06 -5.68
CA MET A 367 -16.62 -1.34 -5.64
C MET A 367 -17.19 -2.31 -6.67
N GLN A 368 -18.52 -2.41 -6.74
CA GLN A 368 -19.22 -3.24 -7.71
C GLN A 368 -18.92 -2.80 -9.15
N PHE A 369 -18.98 -1.49 -9.41
CA PHE A 369 -18.62 -0.89 -10.69
C PHE A 369 -17.20 -1.27 -11.12
N ALA A 370 -16.23 -1.24 -10.19
CA ALA A 370 -14.86 -1.61 -10.51
C ALA A 370 -14.72 -3.08 -10.88
N VAL A 371 -15.35 -3.99 -10.13
CA VAL A 371 -15.35 -5.43 -10.42
C VAL A 371 -16.02 -5.72 -11.77
N ASP A 372 -17.19 -5.15 -12.01
CA ASP A 372 -17.97 -5.37 -13.24
C ASP A 372 -17.27 -4.81 -14.47
N SER A 373 -16.58 -3.66 -14.33
CA SER A 373 -15.78 -3.09 -15.41
C SER A 373 -14.63 -4.02 -15.80
N VAL A 374 -13.93 -4.61 -14.83
CA VAL A 374 -12.87 -5.60 -15.09
C VAL A 374 -13.44 -6.85 -15.76
N LYS A 375 -14.52 -7.43 -15.23
CA LYS A 375 -15.14 -8.64 -15.79
C LYS A 375 -15.67 -8.44 -17.20
N THR A 376 -16.39 -7.35 -17.44
CA THR A 376 -17.02 -7.09 -18.74
C THR A 376 -15.97 -6.90 -19.82
N ARG A 377 -14.86 -6.22 -19.51
CA ARG A 377 -13.84 -5.85 -20.50
C ARG A 377 -12.81 -6.94 -20.74
N LEU A 378 -12.41 -7.69 -19.70
CA LEU A 378 -11.41 -8.74 -19.84
C LEU A 378 -11.99 -10.15 -19.89
N GLY A 379 -13.21 -10.36 -19.39
CA GLY A 379 -13.87 -11.67 -19.35
C GLY A 379 -14.53 -12.10 -20.66
N SER A 380 -14.73 -11.19 -21.60
CA SER A 380 -15.29 -11.51 -22.94
C SER A 380 -14.28 -12.18 -23.89
N GLN A 381 -13.12 -12.62 -23.38
CA GLN A 381 -12.03 -13.23 -24.17
C GLN A 381 -11.71 -14.68 -23.79
N GLU A 382 -12.46 -15.30 -22.87
CA GLU A 382 -12.53 -16.77 -22.74
C GLU A 382 -13.56 -17.34 -23.73
#